data_AF-A0A327J3H1-F1
#
_entry.id   AF-A0A327J3H1-F1
#
_cell.length_a   1.000
_cell.length_b   1.000
_cell.length_c   1.000
_cell.angle_alpha   90.00
_cell.angle_beta   90.00
_cell.angle_gamma   90.00
#
_symmetry.space_group_name_H-M   'P 1'
#
loop_
_entity.id
_entity.type
_entity.pdbx_description
1 polymer ?
#
loop_
_entity_poly.entity_id
_entity_poly.type
_entity_poly.pdbx_seq_one_letter_code
_entity_poly.pdbx_strand_id
1 'polypeptide(L)'
;MADNNSINIGGVRFNQQDVKKSEVVKQGDKQMNSVFLNDGTHVVYPDQNPKNDASIMQQNGKKYTWELNPRGNNATFVSVAHEDPSYKETTFNKVDGAQITGTEGRDDYRLKGCKDTNVDISQNDGVKDNVEIGKYKAKGEETRTSSGVTVEKATGDKVKEHQEKVK
;
A
#
# COMPACT_ATOMS: atom_id res chain seq x y z
N MET A 1 -0.69 25.56 -6.08
CA MET A 1 -0.41 25.87 -4.66
C MET A 1 0.31 24.66 -4.12
N ALA A 2 1.45 24.82 -3.45
CA ALA A 2 2.12 23.67 -2.84
C ALA A 2 1.26 23.24 -1.66
N ASP A 3 0.57 22.12 -1.79
CA ASP A 3 -0.33 21.60 -0.77
C ASP A 3 0.52 21.22 0.45
N ASN A 4 0.54 22.08 1.47
CA ASN A 4 1.25 21.95 2.75
C ASN A 4 0.73 20.78 3.62
N ASN A 5 0.19 19.73 3.00
CA ASN A 5 -0.50 18.63 3.67
C ASN A 5 0.35 17.35 3.70
N SER A 6 1.65 17.44 3.40
CA SER A 6 2.58 16.32 3.43
C SER A 6 3.55 16.41 4.61
N ILE A 7 3.82 15.29 5.27
CA ILE A 7 4.80 15.17 6.34
C ILE A 7 5.87 14.15 5.99
N ASN A 8 7.07 14.30 6.55
CA ASN A 8 8.16 13.34 6.40
C ASN A 8 8.51 12.72 7.75
N ILE A 9 8.51 11.39 7.83
CA ILE A 9 8.85 10.63 9.02
C ILE A 9 9.91 9.60 8.62
N GLY A 10 11.13 9.74 9.13
CA GLY A 10 12.21 8.79 8.85
C GLY A 10 12.59 8.67 7.37
N GLY A 11 12.49 9.75 6.58
CA GLY A 11 12.77 9.72 5.15
C GLY A 11 11.61 9.22 4.28
N VAL A 12 10.45 8.90 4.86
CA VAL A 12 9.22 8.50 4.14
C VAL A 12 8.21 9.64 4.16
N ARG A 13 7.65 9.95 2.98
CA ARG A 13 6.60 10.97 2.82
C ARG A 13 5.20 10.36 3.01
N PHE A 14 4.35 11.08 3.75
CA PHE A 14 2.94 10.77 3.99
C PHE A 14 2.09 11.99 3.69
N ASN A 15 0.78 11.80 3.46
CA ASN A 15 -0.17 12.88 3.72
C ASN A 15 -0.41 12.97 5.22
N GLN A 16 -0.43 14.18 5.77
CA GLN A 16 -0.65 14.42 7.19
C GLN A 16 -2.00 13.87 7.67
N GLN A 17 -3.01 13.89 6.80
CA GLN A 17 -4.35 13.40 7.08
C GLN A 17 -4.46 11.87 7.12
N ASP A 18 -3.46 11.15 6.61
CA ASP A 18 -3.44 9.68 6.62
C ASP A 18 -2.79 9.16 7.91
N VAL A 19 -1.99 9.99 8.59
CA VAL A 19 -1.24 9.60 9.79
C VAL A 19 -2.03 9.91 11.07
N LYS A 20 -2.33 8.87 11.84
CA LYS A 20 -2.98 8.98 13.15
C LYS A 20 -2.00 9.37 14.24
N LYS A 21 -0.86 8.68 14.29
CA LYS A 21 0.26 8.97 15.18
C LYS A 21 1.55 8.37 14.62
N SER A 22 2.68 8.93 15.04
CA SER A 22 4.00 8.39 14.73
C SER A 22 4.90 8.50 15.94
N GLU A 23 5.76 7.51 16.14
CA GLU A 23 6.74 7.47 17.21
C GLU A 23 8.01 6.77 16.75
N VAL A 24 9.09 7.01 17.48
CA VAL A 24 10.37 6.34 17.26
C VAL A 24 10.53 5.25 18.29
N VAL A 25 10.73 4.01 17.84
CA VAL A 25 10.92 2.83 18.70
C VAL A 25 12.32 2.24 18.51
N LYS A 26 12.81 1.53 19.53
CA LYS A 26 14.06 0.77 19.44
C LYS A 26 13.76 -0.70 19.21
N GLN A 27 14.38 -1.28 18.19
CA GLN A 27 14.35 -2.71 17.93
C GLN A 27 15.79 -3.22 17.97
N GLY A 28 16.20 -3.72 19.14
CA GLY A 28 17.61 -3.95 19.46
C GLY A 28 18.38 -2.62 19.44
N ASP A 29 19.50 -2.60 18.71
CA ASP A 29 20.35 -1.40 18.55
C ASP A 29 19.89 -0.47 17.43
N LYS A 30 18.81 -0.82 16.70
CA LYS A 30 18.30 -0.06 15.57
C LYS A 30 17.14 0.83 16.00
N GLN A 31 17.21 2.09 15.58
CA GLN A 31 16.09 3.01 15.65
C GLN A 31 15.12 2.74 14.50
N MET A 32 13.83 2.65 14.81
CA MET A 32 12.77 2.39 13.86
C MET A 32 11.69 3.47 13.98
N ASN A 33 11.09 3.82 12.85
CA ASN A 33 9.94 4.69 12.77
C ASN A 33 8.68 3.82 12.81
N SER A 34 7.81 4.08 13.78
CA SER A 34 6.54 3.39 13.99
C SER A 34 5.41 4.36 13.67
N VAL A 35 4.65 4.08 12.62
CA VAL A 35 3.58 4.96 12.10
C VAL A 35 2.28 4.20 12.08
N PHE A 36 1.25 4.80 12.71
CA PHE A 36 -0.10 4.29 12.71
C PHE A 36 -0.93 5.16 11.76
N LEU A 37 -1.52 4.53 10.76
CA LEU A 37 -2.40 5.19 9.80
C LEU A 37 -3.83 5.27 10.35
N ASN A 38 -4.64 6.14 9.75
CA ASN A 38 -6.01 6.39 10.21
C ASN A 38 -6.99 5.25 9.93
N ASP A 39 -6.70 4.40 8.95
CA ASP A 39 -7.45 3.16 8.70
C ASP A 39 -7.15 2.06 9.72
N GLY A 40 -6.11 2.24 10.56
CA GLY A 40 -5.66 1.25 11.54
C GLY A 40 -4.37 0.54 11.17
N THR A 41 -3.91 0.67 9.91
CA THR A 41 -2.68 0.02 9.44
C THR A 41 -1.49 0.50 10.28
N HIS A 42 -0.65 -0.43 10.73
CA HIS A 42 0.58 -0.12 11.46
C HIS A 42 1.80 -0.44 10.62
N VAL A 43 2.73 0.52 10.52
CA VAL A 43 3.93 0.39 9.70
C VAL A 43 5.16 0.72 10.54
N VAL A 44 6.12 -0.22 10.60
CA VAL A 44 7.41 -0.04 11.27
C VAL A 44 8.53 -0.15 10.26
N TYR A 45 9.42 0.84 10.16
CA TYR A 45 10.48 0.86 9.14
C TYR A 45 11.73 1.61 9.64
N PRO A 46 12.94 1.24 9.18
CA PRO A 46 14.16 1.98 9.49
C PRO A 46 14.19 3.32 8.74
N ASP A 47 15.11 4.21 9.10
CA ASP A 47 15.31 5.45 8.34
C ASP A 47 15.62 5.15 6.86
N GLN A 48 14.89 5.82 5.98
CA GLN A 48 15.05 5.70 4.54
C GLN A 48 15.98 6.78 4.02
N ASN A 49 16.73 6.46 2.95
CA ASN A 49 17.51 7.47 2.25
C ASN A 49 16.57 8.51 1.65
N PRO A 50 16.69 9.82 1.98
CA PRO A 50 15.80 10.86 1.46
C PRO A 50 15.81 10.95 -0.07
N LYS A 51 16.88 10.50 -0.73
CA LYS A 51 16.98 10.44 -2.20
C LYS A 51 16.11 9.35 -2.82
N ASN A 52 15.68 8.35 -2.04
CA ASN A 52 14.81 7.29 -2.53
C ASN A 52 13.39 7.80 -2.80
N ASP A 53 12.99 8.97 -2.30
CA ASP A 53 11.62 9.50 -2.40
C ASP A 53 10.59 8.43 -2.00
N ALA A 54 10.85 7.80 -0.84
CA ALA A 54 9.98 6.79 -0.27
C ALA A 54 8.67 7.44 0.19
N SER A 55 7.54 6.76 -0.05
CA SER A 55 6.24 7.31 0.35
C SER A 55 5.21 6.24 0.67
N ILE A 56 4.29 6.59 1.56
CA ILE A 56 3.09 5.82 1.88
C ILE A 56 1.89 6.75 1.66
N MET A 57 0.96 6.32 0.80
CA MET A 57 -0.15 7.14 0.34
C MET A 57 -1.45 6.35 0.41
N GLN A 58 -2.50 6.93 0.99
CA GLN A 58 -3.84 6.35 1.01
C GLN A 58 -4.77 7.03 0.02
N GLN A 59 -5.64 6.25 -0.60
CA GLN A 59 -6.75 6.75 -1.42
C GLN A 59 -8.01 5.94 -1.13
N ASN A 60 -9.19 6.48 -1.45
CA ASN A 60 -10.42 5.70 -1.37
C ASN A 60 -10.31 4.48 -2.27
N GLY A 61 -10.79 3.34 -1.78
CA GLY A 61 -10.85 2.13 -2.58
C GLY A 61 -11.80 2.26 -3.75
N LYS A 62 -11.81 1.26 -4.63
CA LYS A 62 -12.78 1.18 -5.74
C LYS A 62 -13.72 0.01 -5.56
N LYS A 63 -15.01 0.24 -5.82
CA LYS A 63 -16.03 -0.80 -5.93
C LYS A 63 -16.53 -0.87 -7.36
N TYR A 64 -16.66 -2.07 -7.89
CA TYR A 64 -17.16 -2.28 -9.24
C TYR A 64 -18.63 -2.64 -9.21
N THR A 65 -19.46 -1.90 -9.94
CA THR A 65 -20.87 -2.20 -10.20
C THR A 65 -21.05 -2.63 -11.65
N TRP A 66 -22.06 -3.46 -11.92
CA TRP A 66 -22.42 -3.83 -13.27
C TRP A 66 -23.56 -2.94 -13.73
N GLU A 67 -23.29 -2.09 -14.71
CA GLU A 67 -24.25 -1.15 -15.26
C GLU A 67 -24.64 -1.57 -16.67
N LEU A 68 -25.93 -1.40 -16.99
CA LEU A 68 -26.44 -1.60 -18.34
C LEU A 68 -25.93 -0.46 -19.22
N ASN A 69 -25.28 -0.78 -20.33
CA ASN A 69 -24.91 0.18 -21.37
C ASN A 69 -25.92 0.11 -22.52
N PRO A 70 -26.94 0.99 -22.56
CA PRO A 70 -27.94 0.99 -23.62
C PRO A 70 -27.39 1.71 -24.86
N ARG A 71 -26.50 1.06 -25.61
CA ARG A 71 -26.11 1.52 -26.96
C ARG A 71 -26.69 0.59 -28.02
N GLY A 72 -27.85 0.97 -28.55
CA GLY A 72 -28.51 0.29 -29.68
C GLY A 72 -29.14 -1.07 -29.33
N ASN A 73 -29.35 -1.92 -30.34
CA ASN A 73 -30.06 -3.19 -30.23
C ASN A 73 -29.30 -4.31 -29.45
N ASN A 74 -28.10 -4.04 -28.95
CA ASN A 74 -27.32 -4.99 -28.12
C ASN A 74 -26.97 -4.35 -26.77
N ALA A 75 -27.86 -4.52 -25.81
CA ALA A 75 -27.57 -4.18 -24.42
C ALA A 75 -26.40 -5.03 -23.90
N THR A 76 -25.35 -4.39 -23.40
CA THR A 76 -24.20 -5.06 -22.76
C THR A 76 -24.06 -4.55 -21.34
N PHE A 77 -23.65 -5.43 -20.42
CA PHE A 77 -23.26 -5.02 -19.08
C PHE A 77 -21.80 -4.63 -19.08
N VAL A 78 -21.50 -3.45 -18.54
CA VAL A 78 -20.13 -2.96 -18.33
C VAL A 78 -19.86 -2.87 -16.84
N SER A 79 -18.63 -3.18 -16.43
CA SER A 79 -18.20 -2.92 -15.06
C SER A 79 -17.76 -1.46 -14.94
N VAL A 80 -18.36 -0.75 -13.99
CA VAL A 80 -18.07 0.66 -13.70
C VAL A 80 -17.44 0.72 -12.32
N ALA A 81 -16.29 1.40 -12.21
CA ALA A 81 -15.60 1.60 -10.95
C ALA A 81 -16.12 2.88 -10.27
N HIS A 82 -16.56 2.76 -9.03
CA HIS A 82 -16.95 3.86 -8.15
C HIS A 82 -15.99 3.94 -6.98
N GLU A 83 -15.73 5.16 -6.49
CA GLU A 83 -15.00 5.31 -5.23
C GLU A 83 -15.82 4.73 -4.08
N ASP A 84 -15.14 3.98 -3.23
CA ASP A 84 -15.70 3.39 -2.03
C ASP A 84 -14.94 3.95 -0.82
N PRO A 85 -15.53 4.91 -0.08
CA PRO A 85 -14.88 5.52 1.07
C PRO A 85 -14.86 4.59 2.30
N SER A 86 -15.51 3.42 2.25
CA SER A 86 -15.57 2.47 3.37
C SER A 86 -14.24 1.76 3.64
N TYR A 87 -13.31 1.78 2.69
CA TYR A 87 -11.96 1.26 2.87
C TYR A 87 -10.93 2.09 2.09
N LYS A 88 -9.65 1.93 2.44
CA LYS A 88 -8.54 2.64 1.81
C LYS A 88 -7.66 1.66 1.02
N GLU A 89 -7.22 2.10 -0.14
CA GLU A 89 -6.08 1.48 -0.83
C GLU A 89 -4.81 2.20 -0.35
N THR A 90 -3.86 1.44 0.21
CA THR A 90 -2.58 1.98 0.72
C THR A 90 -1.45 1.56 -0.20
N THR A 91 -0.76 2.54 -0.79
CA THR A 91 0.41 2.30 -1.66
C THR A 91 1.70 2.62 -0.91
N PHE A 92 2.59 1.64 -0.84
CA PHE A 92 3.95 1.74 -0.34
C PHE A 92 4.92 1.85 -1.52
N ASN A 93 5.59 2.99 -1.66
CA ASN A 93 6.58 3.22 -2.71
C ASN A 93 7.98 3.28 -2.10
N LYS A 94 8.87 2.40 -2.55
CA LYS A 94 10.31 2.44 -2.22
C LYS A 94 10.60 2.43 -0.72
N VAL A 95 9.72 1.83 0.09
CA VAL A 95 9.89 1.67 1.53
C VAL A 95 10.60 0.35 1.79
N ASP A 96 11.82 0.40 2.28
CA ASP A 96 12.66 -0.79 2.50
C ASP A 96 12.69 -1.20 3.97
N GLY A 97 12.75 -2.51 4.22
CA GLY A 97 12.85 -3.05 5.57
C GLY A 97 11.60 -2.84 6.42
N ALA A 98 10.44 -2.62 5.80
CA ALA A 98 9.20 -2.34 6.51
C ALA A 98 8.55 -3.61 7.07
N GLN A 99 7.90 -3.47 8.21
CA GLN A 99 6.93 -4.40 8.77
C GLN A 99 5.57 -3.72 8.72
N ILE A 100 4.64 -4.29 7.97
CA ILE A 100 3.28 -3.77 7.79
C ILE A 100 2.33 -4.75 8.48
N THR A 101 1.57 -4.26 9.44
CA THR A 101 0.51 -5.02 10.12
C THR A 101 -0.84 -4.48 9.65
N GLY A 102 -1.64 -5.40 9.15
CA GLY A 102 -3.00 -5.21 8.65
C GLY A 102 -4.01 -4.75 9.69
N THR A 103 -5.24 -4.57 9.23
CA THR A 103 -6.39 -4.15 10.03
C THR A 103 -7.40 -5.30 10.15
N GLU A 104 -8.44 -5.15 10.99
CA GLU A 104 -9.61 -6.06 10.98
C GLU A 104 -10.62 -5.71 9.85
N GLY A 105 -10.24 -4.77 9.00
CA GLY A 105 -11.00 -4.35 7.83
C GLY A 105 -10.32 -4.81 6.55
N ARG A 106 -10.81 -4.32 5.41
CA ARG A 106 -10.22 -4.70 4.13
C ARG A 106 -8.88 -3.98 3.93
N ASP A 107 -7.81 -4.76 3.91
CA ASP A 107 -6.47 -4.30 3.57
C ASP A 107 -6.23 -4.46 2.07
N ASP A 108 -6.05 -3.33 1.37
CA ASP A 108 -5.71 -3.31 -0.06
C ASP A 108 -4.37 -2.58 -0.25
N TYR A 109 -3.29 -3.37 -0.23
CA TYR A 109 -1.92 -2.88 -0.22
C TYR A 109 -1.23 -3.03 -1.57
N ARG A 110 -0.51 -1.99 -1.98
CA ARG A 110 0.33 -2.01 -3.18
C ARG A 110 1.76 -1.68 -2.85
N LEU A 111 2.65 -2.66 -2.99
CA LEU A 111 4.08 -2.52 -2.71
C LEU A 111 4.85 -2.35 -4.01
N LYS A 112 5.37 -1.13 -4.23
CA LYS A 112 6.08 -0.74 -5.46
C LYS A 112 7.53 -0.42 -5.16
N GLY A 113 8.43 -1.29 -5.65
CA GLY A 113 9.87 -1.14 -5.43
C GLY A 113 10.29 -1.27 -3.96
N CYS A 114 9.53 -1.98 -3.13
CA CYS A 114 9.86 -2.19 -1.72
C CYS A 114 10.84 -3.36 -1.57
N LYS A 115 11.83 -3.26 -0.68
CA LYS A 115 12.78 -4.34 -0.41
C LYS A 115 12.65 -4.87 1.00
N ASP A 116 12.86 -6.17 1.16
CA ASP A 116 12.96 -6.84 2.48
C ASP A 116 11.81 -6.46 3.42
N THR A 117 10.58 -6.46 2.87
CA THR A 117 9.38 -5.96 3.54
C THR A 117 8.49 -7.12 3.96
N ASN A 118 8.05 -7.16 5.21
CA ASN A 118 7.06 -8.13 5.68
C ASN A 118 5.68 -7.48 5.77
N VAL A 119 4.66 -8.18 5.28
CA VAL A 119 3.25 -7.76 5.33
C VAL A 119 2.45 -8.85 6.03
N ASP A 120 1.82 -8.50 7.15
CA ASP A 120 0.95 -9.40 7.90
C ASP A 120 -0.50 -8.94 7.78
N ILE A 121 -1.27 -9.67 6.98
CA ILE A 121 -2.73 -9.56 6.81
C ILE A 121 -3.39 -10.89 7.20
N SER A 122 -2.80 -11.62 8.16
CA SER A 122 -3.27 -12.97 8.54
C SER A 122 -4.43 -12.97 9.54
N GLN A 123 -4.96 -11.78 9.83
CA GLN A 123 -6.10 -11.55 10.70
C GLN A 123 -7.28 -12.38 10.17
N ASN A 124 -7.76 -13.39 10.90
CA ASN A 124 -8.89 -14.20 10.45
C ASN A 124 -10.22 -13.49 10.79
N ASP A 125 -10.48 -12.38 10.12
CA ASP A 125 -11.57 -11.44 10.39
C ASP A 125 -12.82 -11.65 9.50
N GLY A 126 -12.74 -12.54 8.51
CA GLY A 126 -13.81 -12.81 7.55
C GLY A 126 -13.92 -11.79 6.42
N VAL A 127 -13.03 -10.80 6.38
CA VAL A 127 -12.78 -9.90 5.26
C VAL A 127 -11.72 -10.54 4.36
N LYS A 128 -11.59 -10.04 3.12
CA LYS A 128 -10.62 -10.58 2.15
C LYS A 128 -9.66 -9.50 1.75
N ASP A 129 -8.40 -9.75 2.02
CA ASP A 129 -7.34 -8.78 1.79
C ASP A 129 -6.65 -9.02 0.46
N ASN A 130 -6.04 -7.94 -0.03
CA ASN A 130 -5.37 -7.92 -1.31
C ASN A 130 -4.00 -7.25 -1.15
N VAL A 131 -2.96 -7.97 -1.55
CA VAL A 131 -1.60 -7.43 -1.61
C VAL A 131 -1.10 -7.56 -3.05
N GLU A 132 -0.74 -6.43 -3.65
CA GLU A 132 -0.10 -6.38 -4.97
C GLU A 132 1.37 -6.00 -4.81
N ILE A 133 2.26 -6.88 -5.25
CA ILE A 133 3.71 -6.69 -5.21
C ILE A 133 4.17 -6.44 -6.65
N GLY A 134 4.67 -5.24 -6.91
CA GLY A 134 4.97 -4.77 -8.26
C GLY A 134 6.20 -3.87 -8.35
N LYS A 135 6.29 -3.18 -9.48
CA LYS A 135 7.41 -2.29 -9.81
C LYS A 135 7.05 -0.84 -9.59
N TYR A 136 8.08 -0.04 -9.38
CA TYR A 136 8.03 1.41 -9.36
C TYR A 136 8.83 1.98 -10.54
N LYS A 137 8.25 2.93 -11.26
CA LYS A 137 8.97 3.72 -12.27
C LYS A 137 8.36 5.11 -12.34
N ALA A 138 9.11 6.12 -11.90
CA ALA A 138 8.80 7.52 -12.15
C ALA A 138 9.44 7.98 -13.46
N LYS A 139 8.95 9.10 -14.02
CA LYS A 139 9.49 9.66 -15.26
C LYS A 139 10.95 10.08 -15.04
N GLY A 140 11.86 9.48 -15.80
CA GLY A 140 13.30 9.76 -15.70
C GLY A 140 14.05 8.95 -14.63
N GLU A 141 13.38 8.01 -13.96
CA GLU A 141 14.01 7.07 -13.02
C GLU A 141 14.15 5.67 -13.62
N GLU A 142 15.12 4.92 -13.10
CA GLU A 142 15.24 3.49 -13.36
C GLU A 142 14.08 2.72 -12.74
N THR A 143 13.65 1.65 -13.42
CA THR A 143 12.61 0.76 -12.88
C THR A 143 13.14 0.05 -11.65
N ARG A 144 12.41 0.13 -10.54
CA ARG A 144 12.71 -0.56 -9.30
C ARG A 144 11.68 -1.65 -9.03
N THR A 145 12.13 -2.88 -8.83
CA THR A 145 11.26 -4.03 -8.55
C THR A 145 11.22 -4.31 -7.05
N SER A 146 10.04 -4.65 -6.53
CA SER A 146 9.93 -5.14 -5.15
C SER A 146 10.62 -6.50 -5.01
N SER A 147 11.46 -6.68 -3.99
CA SER A 147 12.27 -7.90 -3.81
C SER A 147 12.38 -8.27 -2.33
N GLY A 148 12.31 -9.56 -2.00
CA GLY A 148 12.35 -9.99 -0.59
C GLY A 148 11.10 -9.57 0.19
N VAL A 149 9.97 -9.37 -0.51
CA VAL A 149 8.68 -9.12 0.15
C VAL A 149 8.08 -10.44 0.59
N THR A 150 7.69 -10.55 1.85
CA THR A 150 6.94 -11.68 2.40
C THR A 150 5.54 -11.24 2.79
N VAL A 151 4.55 -12.12 2.62
CA VAL A 151 3.17 -11.85 3.00
C VAL A 151 2.62 -13.02 3.82
N GLU A 152 2.26 -12.75 5.06
CA GLU A 152 1.47 -13.63 5.91
C GLU A 152 -0.01 -13.32 5.67
N LYS A 153 -0.80 -14.35 5.38
CA LYS A 153 -2.18 -14.19 4.93
C LYS A 153 -3.09 -15.27 5.49
N ALA A 154 -4.36 -14.95 5.67
CA ALA A 154 -5.40 -15.89 6.01
C ALA A 154 -5.95 -16.62 4.76
N THR A 155 -6.93 -17.50 5.00
CA THR A 155 -7.60 -18.25 3.93
C THR A 155 -8.61 -17.34 3.23
N GLY A 156 -8.42 -17.13 1.92
CA GLY A 156 -9.29 -16.27 1.10
C GLY A 156 -8.61 -15.01 0.60
N ASP A 157 -7.51 -14.61 1.24
CA ASP A 157 -6.71 -13.46 0.84
C ASP A 157 -5.92 -13.72 -0.42
N LYS A 158 -5.73 -12.63 -1.16
CA LYS A 158 -5.10 -12.63 -2.47
C LYS A 158 -3.78 -11.90 -2.42
N VAL A 159 -2.73 -12.60 -2.79
CA VAL A 159 -1.42 -12.01 -3.05
C VAL A 159 -1.13 -12.14 -4.53
N LYS A 160 -0.83 -11.02 -5.18
CA LYS A 160 -0.44 -10.95 -6.58
C LYS A 160 0.97 -10.42 -6.69
N GLU A 161 1.85 -11.25 -7.23
CA GLU A 161 3.20 -10.83 -7.56
C GLU A 161 3.33 -10.60 -9.06
N HIS A 162 3.83 -9.43 -9.45
CA HIS A 162 4.25 -9.18 -10.82
C HIS A 162 5.76 -9.50 -10.95
N GLN A 163 6.10 -10.79 -11.00
CA GLN A 163 7.48 -11.20 -11.25
C GLN A 163 7.87 -10.86 -12.70
N GLU A 164 8.88 -10.00 -12.87
CA GLU A 164 9.53 -9.87 -14.17
C GLU A 164 10.57 -10.97 -14.29
N LYS A 165 10.44 -11.80 -15.32
CA LYS A 165 11.55 -12.64 -15.76
C LYS A 165 12.71 -11.71 -16.12
N VAL A 166 13.74 -11.71 -15.29
CA VAL A 166 15.06 -11.18 -15.68
C VAL A 166 15.49 -11.98 -16.91
N LYS A 167 15.60 -11.31 -18.07
CA LYS A 167 16.25 -11.87 -19.26
C LYS A 167 17.71 -11.50 -19.23
#